data_AF-A0A2K3PAD2-F1
#
_entry.id   AF-A0A2K3PAD2-F1
#
_cell.length_a   1.000
_cell.length_b   1.000
_cell.length_c   1.000
_cell.angle_alpha   90.00
_cell.angle_beta   90.00
_cell.angle_gamma   90.00
#
_symmetry.space_group_name_H-M   'P 1'
#
loop_
_entity.id
_entity.type
_entity.pdbx_description
1 polymer ?
#
loop_
_entity_poly.entity_id
_entity_poly.type
_entity_poly.pdbx_seq_one_letter_code
_entity_poly.pdbx_strand_id
1 'polypeptide(L)'
;MLPQKQRENTSCTFLGPNLPDVWVLSENTSPHTLTTGSSQSVDDGHSATILEGTSIATEIKLKVAEEISRMKSEIGKFPKLVMVLVGDRRDSHRLIDVKLEACEKVGIEIVVSKLPENCTQKELLDVVSSFNDDKDVHGIVVQLPLPQRNVQGGCHDSDTKFRNMASTDEEHIDEEIIMNFVSPEKDVDGFHPLNIGNLAIIVSRY
;
A
#
# COMPACT_ATOMS: atom_id res chain seq x y z
N MET A 1 40.60 -4.68 41.08
CA MET A 1 41.05 -3.42 40.44
C MET A 1 41.37 -3.75 38.98
N LEU A 2 40.95 -2.88 38.06
CA LEU A 2 40.79 -3.01 36.59
C LEU A 2 39.38 -3.44 36.12
N PRO A 3 38.86 -2.79 35.05
CA PRO A 3 37.48 -2.33 34.99
C PRO A 3 36.64 -2.97 33.88
N GLN A 4 35.32 -2.99 34.08
CA GLN A 4 34.35 -3.39 33.07
C GLN A 4 34.00 -2.20 32.14
N LYS A 5 34.03 -2.48 30.83
CA LYS A 5 33.75 -1.57 29.72
C LYS A 5 32.24 -1.29 29.64
N GLN A 6 31.84 -0.04 29.86
CA GLN A 6 30.47 0.42 29.60
C GLN A 6 30.20 0.46 28.10
N ARG A 7 29.03 -0.04 27.70
CA ARG A 7 28.50 0.03 26.34
C ARG A 7 27.45 1.14 26.35
N GLU A 8 27.75 2.23 25.65
CA GLU A 8 26.85 3.38 25.50
C GLU A 8 25.62 2.95 24.68
N ASN A 9 24.43 3.07 25.30
CA ASN A 9 23.15 2.95 24.61
C ASN A 9 22.78 4.33 24.06
N THR A 10 23.08 4.58 22.78
CA THR A 10 22.42 5.66 22.02
C THR A 10 20.97 5.24 21.75
N SER A 11 20.05 5.82 22.52
CA SER A 11 18.61 5.72 22.33
C SER A 11 18.20 6.43 21.05
N CYS A 12 17.89 5.68 19.99
CA CYS A 12 17.16 6.19 18.84
C CYS A 12 15.68 5.93 19.10
N THR A 13 14.96 6.95 19.56
CA THR A 13 13.50 6.90 19.72
C THR A 13 12.86 6.87 18.35
N PHE A 14 12.46 5.67 17.93
CA PHE A 14 11.57 5.43 16.80
C PHE A 14 10.21 6.06 17.12
N LEU A 15 9.92 7.22 16.51
CA LEU A 15 8.65 7.94 16.68
C LEU A 15 7.60 7.35 15.72
N GLY A 16 7.18 6.11 16.00
CA GLY A 16 5.98 5.53 15.40
C GLY A 16 4.73 5.94 16.18
N PRO A 17 3.53 5.91 15.56
CA PRO A 17 2.28 6.16 16.28
C PRO A 17 2.11 5.12 17.41
N ASN A 18 1.81 5.62 18.61
CA ASN A 18 1.51 4.78 19.78
C ASN A 18 0.09 4.19 19.60
N LEU A 19 0.01 3.02 18.96
CA LEU A 19 -1.24 2.28 18.83
C LEU A 19 -1.47 1.51 20.14
N PRO A 20 -2.67 1.60 20.76
CA PRO A 20 -2.96 0.86 21.98
C PRO A 20 -3.01 -0.65 21.70
N ASP A 21 -2.35 -1.43 22.56
CA ASP A 21 -2.32 -2.91 22.47
C ASP A 21 -3.68 -3.58 22.71
N VAL A 22 -4.69 -2.84 23.20
CA VAL A 22 -6.00 -3.39 23.58
C VAL A 22 -7.12 -2.41 23.22
N TRP A 23 -8.11 -2.89 22.45
CA TRP A 23 -9.37 -2.20 22.21
C TRP A 23 -10.35 -2.49 23.35
N VAL A 24 -10.55 -1.53 24.26
CA VAL A 24 -11.51 -1.67 25.37
C VAL A 24 -12.90 -1.24 24.89
N LEU A 25 -13.87 -2.16 24.92
CA LEU A 25 -15.29 -1.87 24.73
C LEU A 25 -15.84 -1.19 25.99
N SER A 26 -16.36 0.03 25.84
CA SER A 26 -16.98 0.79 26.93
C SER A 26 -18.40 0.26 27.19
N GLU A 27 -18.60 -0.45 28.29
CA GLU A 27 -19.92 -0.73 28.85
C GLU A 27 -20.44 0.50 29.60
N ASN A 28 -21.44 1.20 29.06
CA ASN A 28 -22.30 2.08 29.83
C ASN A 28 -23.60 2.33 29.08
N THR A 29 -24.74 1.88 29.63
CA THR A 29 -25.97 2.70 29.87
C THR A 29 -27.05 1.83 30.52
N SER A 30 -27.57 2.25 31.67
CA SER A 30 -28.76 1.70 32.36
C SER A 30 -30.05 2.45 31.94
N PRO A 31 -31.26 1.88 32.15
CA PRO A 31 -32.41 2.09 31.27
C PRO A 31 -33.36 3.22 31.71
N HIS A 32 -33.97 3.89 30.73
CA HIS A 32 -35.13 4.76 30.94
C HIS A 32 -36.36 4.19 30.23
N THR A 33 -37.45 4.03 30.99
CA THR A 33 -38.76 3.54 30.56
C THR A 33 -39.56 4.64 29.85
N LEU A 34 -40.22 4.33 28.72
CA LEU A 34 -41.41 5.05 28.23
C LEU A 34 -42.31 4.14 27.37
N THR A 35 -43.61 4.39 27.49
CA THR A 35 -44.77 3.56 27.15
C THR A 35 -45.25 3.67 25.69
N THR A 36 -45.54 2.50 25.11
CA THR A 36 -46.58 2.08 24.13
C THR A 36 -47.13 3.04 23.06
N GLY A 37 -46.87 2.69 21.80
CA GLY A 37 -47.65 3.04 20.61
C GLY A 37 -47.34 2.06 19.47
N SER A 38 -48.33 1.25 19.08
CA SER A 38 -48.16 0.04 18.26
C SER A 38 -47.92 0.29 16.77
N SER A 39 -46.77 -0.18 16.29
CA SER A 39 -46.56 -0.81 14.98
C SER A 39 -45.41 -1.79 15.16
N GLN A 40 -45.74 -3.02 15.56
CA GLN A 40 -44.75 -4.04 15.87
C GLN A 40 -44.16 -4.60 14.56
N SER A 41 -43.12 -3.95 14.05
CA SER A 41 -41.99 -4.71 13.52
C SER A 41 -41.23 -5.25 14.71
N VAL A 42 -41.13 -6.56 14.81
CA VAL A 42 -40.31 -7.24 15.82
C VAL A 42 -38.85 -6.87 15.52
N ASP A 43 -38.33 -5.88 16.25
CA ASP A 43 -36.90 -5.58 16.28
C ASP A 43 -36.27 -6.62 17.21
N ASP A 44 -35.94 -7.78 16.65
CA ASP A 44 -35.10 -8.77 17.32
C ASP A 44 -33.75 -8.09 17.54
N GLY A 45 -33.49 -7.66 18.78
CA GLY A 45 -32.35 -6.84 19.23
C GLY A 45 -30.95 -7.47 19.04
N HIS A 46 -30.67 -7.97 17.85
CA HIS A 46 -29.44 -8.57 17.38
C HIS A 46 -29.06 -8.00 16.01
N SER A 47 -29.29 -6.70 15.78
CA SER A 47 -28.71 -6.04 14.60
C SER A 47 -27.20 -5.92 14.81
N ALA A 48 -26.42 -6.36 13.82
CA ALA A 48 -24.98 -6.24 13.86
C ALA A 48 -24.57 -4.77 14.03
N THR A 49 -23.59 -4.51 14.90
CA THR A 49 -22.99 -3.17 15.02
C THR A 49 -22.37 -2.77 13.69
N ILE A 50 -22.83 -1.66 13.10
CA ILE A 50 -22.27 -1.13 11.87
C ILE A 50 -20.91 -0.49 12.17
N LEU A 51 -19.87 -0.97 11.49
CA LEU A 51 -18.55 -0.34 11.49
C LEU A 51 -18.50 0.72 10.38
N GLU A 52 -18.70 1.98 10.75
CA GLU A 52 -18.64 3.13 9.84
C GLU A 52 -17.19 3.44 9.41
N GLY A 53 -16.69 2.68 8.42
CA GLY A 53 -15.32 2.77 7.92
C GLY A 53 -14.93 4.15 7.38
N THR A 54 -15.89 4.90 6.82
CA THR A 54 -15.64 6.26 6.30
C THR A 54 -15.20 7.23 7.41
N SER A 55 -15.88 7.19 8.56
CA SER A 55 -15.57 8.03 9.71
C SER A 55 -14.21 7.66 10.30
N ILE A 56 -13.94 6.37 10.46
CA ILE A 56 -12.66 5.84 10.96
C ILE A 56 -11.52 6.24 10.03
N ALA A 57 -11.66 6.05 8.71
CA ALA A 57 -10.65 6.43 7.74
C ALA A 57 -10.39 7.94 7.73
N THR A 58 -11.42 8.75 7.94
CA THR A 58 -11.28 10.22 8.04
C THR A 58 -10.48 10.60 9.27
N GLU A 59 -10.78 10.02 10.43
CA GLU A 59 -10.03 10.24 11.67
C GLU A 59 -8.54 9.85 11.51
N ILE A 60 -8.27 8.70 10.90
CA ILE A 60 -6.89 8.25 10.63
C ILE A 60 -6.16 9.27 9.74
N LYS A 61 -6.79 9.72 8.65
CA LYS A 61 -6.19 10.70 7.73
C LYS A 61 -5.88 12.02 8.43
N LEU A 62 -6.74 12.48 9.34
CA LEU A 62 -6.49 13.70 10.12
C LEU A 62 -5.26 13.55 11.01
N LYS A 63 -5.14 12.43 11.73
CA LYS A 63 -3.95 12.15 12.57
C LYS A 63 -2.67 12.10 11.75
N VAL A 64 -2.71 11.48 10.56
CA VAL A 64 -1.58 11.45 9.63
C VAL A 64 -1.21 12.86 9.15
N ALA A 65 -2.20 13.69 8.81
CA ALA A 65 -1.97 15.06 8.36
C ALA A 65 -1.34 15.95 9.44
N GLU A 66 -1.79 15.81 10.70
CA GLU A 66 -1.19 16.50 11.85
C GLU A 66 0.27 16.08 12.06
N GLU A 67 0.54 14.77 11.98
CA GLU A 67 1.89 14.23 12.15
C GLU A 67 2.85 14.75 11.06
N ILE A 68 2.43 14.72 9.80
CA ILE A 68 3.25 15.22 8.69
C ILE A 68 3.48 16.73 8.83
N SER A 69 2.47 17.49 9.26
CA SER A 69 2.60 18.92 9.53
C SER A 69 3.62 19.20 10.63
N ARG A 70 3.63 18.37 11.69
CA ARG A 70 4.63 18.43 12.76
C ARG A 70 6.03 18.12 12.21
N MET A 71 6.20 17.01 11.51
CA MET A 71 7.51 16.63 10.91
C MET A 71 8.08 17.73 10.02
N LYS A 72 7.22 18.34 9.19
CA LYS A 72 7.63 19.41 8.29
C LYS A 72 8.09 20.67 9.05
N SER A 73 7.43 21.00 10.16
CA SER A 73 7.79 22.19 10.96
C SER A 73 8.99 21.98 11.88
N GLU A 74 9.18 20.78 12.43
CA GLU A 74 10.24 20.49 13.39
C GLU A 74 11.57 20.09 12.74
N ILE A 75 11.53 19.23 11.71
CA ILE A 75 12.74 18.65 11.10
C ILE A 75 12.86 18.94 9.60
N GLY A 76 11.92 19.69 9.02
CA GLY A 76 11.94 20.04 7.60
C GLY A 76 11.78 18.84 6.65
N LYS A 77 11.35 17.69 7.16
CA LYS A 77 11.15 16.46 6.39
C LYS A 77 9.67 16.11 6.32
N PHE A 78 9.29 15.45 5.23
CA PHE A 78 7.95 14.97 5.00
C PHE A 78 8.02 13.77 4.04
N PRO A 79 7.06 12.84 4.08
CA PRO A 79 7.10 11.63 3.27
C PRO A 79 6.90 11.93 1.79
N LYS A 80 7.57 11.14 0.96
CA LYS A 80 7.46 11.13 -0.50
C LYS A 80 7.09 9.72 -0.97
N LEU A 81 5.98 9.62 -1.69
CA LEU A 81 5.47 8.40 -2.28
C LEU A 81 5.62 8.46 -3.80
N VAL A 82 6.15 7.39 -4.39
CA VAL A 82 6.16 7.21 -5.85
C VAL A 82 5.08 6.22 -6.25
N MET A 83 4.26 6.60 -7.22
CA MET A 83 3.31 5.69 -7.87
C MET A 83 3.77 5.41 -9.30
N VAL A 84 4.17 4.16 -9.56
CA VAL A 84 4.58 3.68 -10.89
C VAL A 84 3.36 3.12 -11.60
N LEU A 85 3.06 3.66 -12.77
CA LEU A 85 1.92 3.29 -13.61
C LEU A 85 2.42 2.80 -14.97
N VAL A 86 1.91 1.67 -15.44
CA VAL A 86 2.22 1.16 -16.78
C VAL A 86 0.94 1.13 -17.62
N GLY A 87 0.96 1.85 -18.75
CA GLY A 87 -0.19 2.00 -19.64
C GLY A 87 -1.23 3.01 -19.16
N ASP A 88 -2.44 2.92 -19.73
CA ASP A 88 -3.53 3.90 -19.53
C ASP A 88 -4.87 3.18 -19.33
N ARG A 89 -5.00 2.51 -18.21
CA ARG A 89 -6.17 1.70 -17.89
C ARG A 89 -7.27 2.56 -17.27
N ARG A 90 -8.40 2.70 -17.96
CA ARG A 90 -9.54 3.53 -17.52
C ARG A 90 -10.10 3.13 -16.15
N ASP A 91 -10.04 1.84 -15.80
CA ASP A 91 -10.49 1.32 -14.50
C ASP A 91 -9.52 1.66 -13.35
N SER A 92 -8.25 1.94 -13.64
CA SER A 92 -7.26 2.34 -12.63
C SER A 92 -7.26 3.84 -12.35
N HIS A 93 -7.69 4.69 -13.31
CA HIS A 93 -7.64 6.16 -13.16
C HIS A 93 -8.38 6.66 -11.93
N ARG A 94 -9.61 6.18 -11.70
CA ARG A 94 -10.38 6.58 -10.51
C ARG A 94 -9.68 6.16 -9.21
N LEU A 95 -9.05 4.98 -9.18
CA LEU A 95 -8.32 4.52 -7.99
C LEU A 95 -7.06 5.36 -7.77
N ILE A 96 -6.35 5.71 -8.83
CA ILE A 96 -5.17 6.58 -8.78
C ILE A 96 -5.57 7.98 -8.31
N ASP A 97 -6.64 8.56 -8.84
CA ASP A 97 -7.13 9.89 -8.44
C ASP A 97 -7.48 9.92 -6.95
N VAL A 98 -8.17 8.87 -6.46
CA VAL A 98 -8.50 8.75 -5.03
C VAL A 98 -7.24 8.64 -4.16
N LYS A 99 -6.21 7.90 -4.61
CA LYS A 99 -4.93 7.79 -3.90
C LYS A 99 -4.17 9.12 -3.89
N LEU A 100 -4.13 9.80 -5.03
CA LEU A 100 -3.49 11.12 -5.21
C LEU A 100 -4.15 12.16 -4.30
N GLU A 101 -5.48 12.30 -4.38
CA GLU A 101 -6.24 13.23 -3.56
C GLU A 101 -6.06 12.94 -2.06
N ALA A 102 -6.03 11.66 -1.66
CA ALA A 102 -5.80 11.29 -0.27
C ALA A 102 -4.41 11.69 0.22
N CYS A 103 -3.36 11.47 -0.59
CA CYS A 103 -1.98 11.83 -0.26
C CYS A 103 -1.81 13.35 -0.15
N GLU A 104 -2.34 14.11 -1.12
CA GLU A 104 -2.30 15.56 -1.12
C GLU A 104 -2.98 16.15 0.12
N LYS A 105 -4.16 15.63 0.49
CA LYS A 105 -4.91 16.07 1.68
C LYS A 105 -4.15 15.88 2.99
N VAL A 106 -3.32 14.85 3.09
CA VAL A 106 -2.54 14.59 4.31
C VAL A 106 -1.12 15.18 4.26
N GLY A 107 -0.73 15.78 3.13
CA GLY A 107 0.58 16.42 2.98
C GLY A 107 1.73 15.47 2.59
N ILE A 108 1.41 14.29 2.06
CA ILE A 108 2.40 13.40 1.43
C ILE A 108 2.76 13.98 0.05
N GLU A 109 4.05 14.18 -0.22
CA GLU A 109 4.49 14.48 -1.59
C GLU A 109 4.36 13.22 -2.43
N ILE A 110 3.79 13.35 -3.61
CA ILE A 110 3.54 12.22 -4.49
C ILE A 110 4.10 12.50 -5.88
N VAL A 111 4.79 11.49 -6.42
CA VAL A 111 5.35 11.51 -7.77
C VAL A 111 4.70 10.38 -8.55
N VAL A 112 4.05 10.71 -9.66
CA VAL A 112 3.47 9.71 -10.57
C VAL A 112 4.44 9.47 -11.72
N SER A 113 5.01 8.27 -11.79
CA SER A 113 5.90 7.83 -12.86
C SER A 113 5.13 6.96 -13.84
N LYS A 114 4.80 7.49 -15.01
CA LYS A 114 4.02 6.80 -16.04
C LYS A 114 4.92 6.23 -17.13
N LEU A 115 4.89 4.92 -17.30
CA LEU A 115 5.49 4.20 -18.41
C LEU A 115 4.42 3.86 -19.47
N PRO A 116 4.80 3.78 -20.75
CA PRO A 116 3.89 3.37 -21.80
C PRO A 116 3.51 1.88 -21.67
N GLU A 117 2.37 1.49 -22.23
CA GLU A 117 1.88 0.10 -22.17
C GLU A 117 2.84 -0.90 -22.82
N ASN A 118 3.63 -0.46 -23.79
CA ASN A 118 4.61 -1.27 -24.49
C ASN A 118 6.02 -1.24 -23.87
N CYS A 119 6.18 -0.73 -22.64
CA CYS A 119 7.48 -0.77 -21.97
C CYS A 119 7.93 -2.21 -21.74
N THR A 120 9.24 -2.42 -21.77
CA THR A 120 9.86 -3.71 -21.43
C THR A 120 9.93 -3.90 -19.92
N GLN A 121 10.06 -5.15 -19.48
CA GLN A 121 10.31 -5.44 -18.06
C GLN A 121 11.58 -4.74 -17.57
N LYS A 122 12.63 -4.71 -18.41
CA LYS A 122 13.88 -4.00 -18.08
C LYS A 122 13.66 -2.52 -17.82
N GLU A 123 12.90 -1.84 -18.67
CA GLU A 123 12.60 -0.41 -18.47
C GLU A 123 11.85 -0.16 -17.16
N LEU A 124 10.88 -1.01 -16.82
CA LEU A 124 10.16 -0.92 -15.55
C LEU A 124 11.08 -1.18 -14.36
N LEU A 125 11.94 -2.20 -14.44
CA LEU A 125 12.94 -2.49 -13.40
C LEU A 125 13.94 -1.35 -13.23
N ASP A 126 14.42 -0.75 -14.32
CA ASP A 126 15.34 0.39 -14.27
C ASP A 126 14.68 1.59 -13.56
N VAL A 127 13.39 1.84 -13.83
CA VAL A 127 12.61 2.87 -13.11
C VAL A 127 12.46 2.54 -11.63
N VAL A 128 12.03 1.33 -11.27
CA VAL A 128 11.90 0.91 -9.87
C VAL A 128 13.26 0.98 -9.14
N SER A 129 14.35 0.56 -9.80
CA SER A 129 15.71 0.65 -9.26
C SER A 129 16.08 2.08 -8.91
N SER A 130 15.76 3.03 -9.80
CA SER A 130 16.07 4.44 -9.55
C SER A 130 15.38 4.98 -8.29
N PHE A 131 14.15 4.53 -8.02
CA PHE A 131 13.40 4.92 -6.82
C PHE A 131 13.81 4.15 -5.57
N ASN A 132 14.27 2.91 -5.71
CA ASN A 132 14.90 2.17 -4.60
C ASN A 132 16.16 2.90 -4.11
N ASP A 133 16.97 3.43 -5.02
CA ASP A 133 18.21 4.14 -4.69
C ASP A 133 18.00 5.60 -4.24
N ASP A 134 16.84 6.19 -4.56
CA ASP A 134 16.52 7.58 -4.21
C ASP A 134 16.23 7.72 -2.70
N LYS A 135 17.10 8.44 -1.99
CA LYS A 135 16.97 8.68 -0.54
C LYS A 135 15.84 9.62 -0.15
N ASP A 136 15.32 10.39 -1.10
CA ASP A 136 14.19 11.29 -0.87
C ASP A 136 12.85 10.58 -1.10
N VAL A 137 12.85 9.37 -1.68
CA VAL A 137 11.67 8.50 -1.83
C VAL A 137 11.54 7.57 -0.63
N HIS A 138 10.37 7.60 0.00
CA HIS A 138 10.10 6.86 1.23
C HIS A 138 9.19 5.65 1.00
N GLY A 139 8.42 5.65 -0.09
CA GLY A 139 7.53 4.56 -0.45
C GLY A 139 7.33 4.46 -1.96
N ILE A 140 7.11 3.25 -2.44
CA ILE A 140 6.88 2.93 -3.84
C ILE A 140 5.61 2.06 -3.92
N VAL A 141 4.76 2.41 -4.88
CA VAL A 141 3.56 1.65 -5.24
C VAL A 141 3.63 1.38 -6.74
N VAL A 142 3.66 0.12 -7.14
CA VAL A 142 3.51 -0.29 -8.54
C VAL A 142 2.05 -0.66 -8.76
N GLN A 143 1.34 0.11 -9.59
CA GLN A 143 -0.10 -0.10 -9.77
C GLN A 143 -0.37 -1.32 -10.65
N LEU A 144 -0.95 -2.34 -10.01
CA LEU A 144 -1.40 -3.57 -10.65
C LEU A 144 -2.87 -3.47 -11.14
N PRO A 145 -3.32 -4.36 -12.04
CA PRO A 145 -2.50 -5.29 -12.84
C PRO A 145 -1.68 -4.55 -13.89
N LEU A 146 -0.47 -5.05 -14.14
CA LEU A 146 0.35 -4.62 -15.27
C LEU A 146 -0.31 -5.07 -16.59
N PRO A 147 -0.15 -4.31 -17.68
CA PRO A 147 -0.73 -4.68 -18.95
C PRO A 147 -0.12 -6.00 -19.45
N GLN A 148 -1.00 -6.93 -19.85
CA GLN A 148 -0.58 -8.17 -20.49
C GLN A 148 -0.46 -7.93 -21.99
N ARG A 149 0.70 -8.27 -22.57
CA ARG A 149 0.89 -8.21 -24.02
C ARG A 149 0.08 -9.34 -24.66
N ASN A 150 -1.15 -9.04 -25.05
CA ASN A 150 -1.97 -9.97 -25.80
C ASN A 150 -1.39 -10.12 -27.21
N VAL A 151 -0.85 -11.29 -27.52
CA VAL A 151 -0.60 -11.69 -28.92
C VAL A 151 -1.95 -11.67 -29.61
N GLN A 152 -2.20 -10.64 -30.42
CA GLN A 152 -3.37 -10.60 -31.29
C GLN A 152 -3.27 -11.85 -32.17
N GLY A 153 -4.22 -12.79 -31.99
CA GLY A 153 -4.29 -14.01 -32.78
C GLY A 153 -4.29 -13.70 -34.27
N GLY A 154 -3.12 -13.87 -34.90
CA GLY A 154 -2.99 -13.90 -36.34
C GLY A 154 -3.73 -15.12 -36.88
N CYS A 155 -4.47 -14.90 -37.96
CA CYS A 155 -5.05 -15.93 -38.80
C CYS A 155 -4.10 -17.14 -38.94
N HIS A 156 -4.61 -18.32 -38.60
CA HIS A 156 -3.94 -19.59 -38.87
C HIS A 156 -3.91 -19.81 -40.39
N ASP A 157 -2.88 -19.29 -41.07
CA ASP A 157 -2.42 -19.89 -42.33
C ASP A 157 -1.57 -21.11 -41.97
N SER A 158 -2.03 -22.28 -42.43
CA SER A 158 -1.59 -23.60 -42.00
C SER A 158 -0.22 -24.06 -42.51
N ASP A 159 0.61 -23.17 -43.05
CA ASP A 159 1.80 -23.59 -43.83
C ASP A 159 3.16 -23.14 -43.28
N THR A 160 3.23 -22.42 -42.15
CA THR A 160 4.53 -21.99 -41.59
C THR A 160 4.83 -22.67 -40.26
N LYS A 161 4.96 -24.00 -40.27
CA LYS A 161 5.37 -24.80 -39.10
C LYS A 161 6.76 -25.42 -39.26
N PHE A 162 7.71 -24.69 -39.86
CA PHE A 162 9.11 -25.08 -39.86
C PHE A 162 9.98 -23.82 -39.96
N ARG A 163 10.60 -23.45 -38.82
CA ARG A 163 11.78 -22.58 -38.60
C ARG A 163 11.53 -21.58 -37.47
N ASN A 164 11.90 -21.96 -36.25
CA ASN A 164 13.03 -21.36 -35.53
C ASN A 164 13.05 -21.85 -34.09
N MET A 165 14.12 -22.58 -33.77
CA MET A 165 14.53 -22.94 -32.42
C MET A 165 15.43 -21.84 -31.90
N ALA A 166 14.82 -20.71 -31.57
CA ALA A 166 15.40 -19.62 -30.79
C ALA A 166 14.25 -19.02 -29.97
N SER A 167 14.34 -19.12 -28.66
CA SER A 167 13.45 -18.53 -27.67
C SER A 167 13.35 -17.01 -27.87
N THR A 168 12.32 -16.57 -28.59
CA THR A 168 11.80 -15.22 -28.45
C THR A 168 10.53 -15.34 -27.64
N ASP A 169 10.72 -15.48 -26.32
CA ASP A 169 9.69 -15.16 -25.34
C ASP A 169 9.35 -13.68 -25.57
N GLU A 170 8.23 -13.41 -26.25
CA GLU A 170 7.73 -12.04 -26.36
C GLU A 170 7.46 -11.53 -24.95
N GLU A 171 8.34 -10.64 -24.47
CA GLU A 171 8.53 -10.29 -23.06
C GLU A 171 7.22 -9.81 -22.40
N HIS A 172 6.53 -10.74 -21.74
CA HIS A 172 5.55 -10.44 -20.72
C HIS A 172 6.28 -9.83 -19.50
N ILE A 173 5.71 -8.78 -18.92
CA ILE A 173 6.22 -8.24 -17.66
C ILE A 173 5.72 -9.16 -16.53
N ASP A 174 6.66 -9.81 -15.86
CA ASP A 174 6.38 -10.66 -14.71
C ASP A 174 6.15 -9.80 -13.46
N GLU A 175 4.88 -9.69 -13.05
CA GLU A 175 4.48 -8.90 -11.87
C GLU A 175 5.20 -9.35 -10.58
N GLU A 176 5.44 -10.66 -10.41
CA GLU A 176 6.11 -11.19 -9.21
C GLU A 176 7.57 -10.71 -9.16
N ILE A 177 8.27 -10.77 -10.29
CA ILE A 177 9.64 -10.23 -10.39
C ILE A 177 9.64 -8.73 -10.05
N ILE A 178 8.68 -7.96 -10.56
CA ILE A 178 8.59 -6.52 -10.27
C ILE A 178 8.33 -6.27 -8.78
N MET A 179 7.39 -6.96 -8.15
CA MET A 179 7.08 -6.76 -6.74
C MET A 179 8.23 -7.18 -5.82
N ASN A 180 8.94 -8.24 -6.16
CA ASN A 180 10.14 -8.69 -5.44
C ASN A 180 11.32 -7.71 -5.60
N PHE A 181 11.27 -6.85 -6.62
CA PHE A 181 12.31 -5.88 -6.90
C PHE A 181 12.11 -4.55 -6.16
N VAL A 182 10.90 -4.26 -5.66
CA VAL A 182 10.68 -3.11 -4.78
C VAL A 182 11.41 -3.35 -3.45
N SER A 183 12.25 -2.40 -3.03
CA SER A 183 12.93 -2.46 -1.74
C SER A 183 11.94 -2.77 -0.60
N PRO A 184 12.20 -3.77 0.27
CA PRO A 184 11.28 -4.12 1.38
C PRO A 184 10.92 -2.93 2.27
N GLU A 185 11.86 -2.03 2.50
CA GLU A 185 11.70 -0.82 3.31
C GLU A 185 10.87 0.29 2.63
N LYS A 186 10.62 0.19 1.31
CA LYS A 186 9.80 1.12 0.53
C LYS A 186 8.51 0.48 0.01
N ASP A 187 8.28 -0.80 0.27
CA ASP A 187 7.09 -1.55 -0.15
C ASP A 187 5.88 -1.19 0.73
N VAL A 188 5.15 -0.14 0.30
CA VAL A 188 3.99 0.39 1.04
C VAL A 188 2.76 -0.49 0.88
N ASP A 189 2.62 -1.18 -0.27
CA ASP A 189 1.51 -2.11 -0.51
C ASP A 189 1.70 -3.46 0.20
N GLY A 190 2.92 -3.76 0.66
CA GLY A 190 3.23 -4.94 1.47
C GLY A 190 3.31 -6.24 0.66
N PHE A 191 3.56 -6.15 -0.65
CA PHE A 191 3.60 -7.31 -1.54
C PHE A 191 4.97 -7.96 -1.64
N HIS A 192 6.03 -7.35 -1.09
CA HIS A 192 7.35 -7.95 -1.07
C HIS A 192 7.34 -9.22 -0.20
N PRO A 193 7.90 -10.36 -0.66
CA PRO A 193 7.83 -11.63 0.07
C PRO A 193 8.39 -11.57 1.50
N LEU A 194 9.42 -10.76 1.75
CA LEU A 194 9.93 -10.53 3.11
C LEU A 194 8.91 -9.83 4.01
N ASN A 195 8.14 -8.86 3.51
CA ASN A 195 7.12 -8.16 4.29
C ASN A 195 5.93 -9.09 4.58
N ILE A 196 5.50 -9.87 3.59
CA ILE A 196 4.49 -10.92 3.75
C ILE A 196 4.96 -11.95 4.79
N GLY A 197 6.21 -12.41 4.69
CA GLY A 197 6.81 -13.37 5.63
C GLY A 197 6.87 -12.82 7.05
N ASN A 198 7.29 -11.57 7.22
CA ASN A 198 7.32 -10.89 8.52
C ASN A 198 5.91 -10.81 9.13
N LEU A 199 4.90 -10.43 8.33
CA LEU A 199 3.50 -10.40 8.76
C LEU A 199 3.02 -11.79 9.19
N ALA A 200 3.24 -12.82 8.37
CA ALA A 200 2.79 -14.18 8.63
C ALA A 200 3.42 -14.78 9.91
N ILE A 201 4.71 -14.52 10.14
CA ILE A 201 5.41 -14.99 11.35
C ILE A 201 4.88 -14.30 12.60
N ILE A 202 4.60 -13.00 12.55
CA ILE A 202 4.08 -12.24 13.70
C ILE A 202 2.67 -12.74 14.06
N VAL A 203 1.80 -12.92 13.07
CA VAL A 203 0.44 -13.45 13.28
C VAL A 203 0.46 -14.87 13.85
N SER A 204 1.45 -15.69 13.49
CA SER A 204 1.59 -17.07 13.99
C SER A 204 2.04 -17.17 15.46
N ARG A 205 2.35 -16.05 16.13
CA ARG A 205 2.79 -16.01 17.54
C ARG A 205 1.68 -15.58 18.52
N TYR A 206 0.47 -15.33 18.03
CA TYR A 206 -0.73 -15.05 18.82
C TYR A 206 -1.71 -16.21 18.70
#